data_AF-A0A2T4S9F4-F1
#
_entry.id   AF-A0A2T4S9F4-F1
#
_cell.length_a   1.000
_cell.length_b   1.000
_cell.length_c   1.000
_cell.angle_alpha   90.00
_cell.angle_beta   90.00
_cell.angle_gamma   90.00
#
_symmetry.space_group_name_H-M   'P 1'
#
loop_
_entity.id
_entity.type
_entity.pdbx_description
1 polymer ?
#
loop_
_entity_poly.entity_id
_entity_poly.type
_entity_poly.pdbx_seq_one_letter_code
_entity_poly.pdbx_strand_id
1 'polypeptide(L)'
;MNNKLLLFSSSAIATGLLLGASSTAQANEGMNMNQDMQADMNQNDMNMNHDMNGNMNQNDMGMNHDMNGNMNQNDMGMDHDMNGNMNQNDMGMDHMAQETMMPYYNYNGYTTYDGQFTQDYNFVRALKYDNVMIDDYKVNTAASDKTVDSSKKVDSTMVDMNKDGQVVHITFDTKPNTVSKDMFKKAHMSNHMTDEGKTDNGSYMAYETNNGMYKAFFDDQGYLMKVMIS
;
A
#
# COMPACT_ATOMS: atom_id res chain seq x y z
N MET A 1 57.24 -25.28 7.86
CA MET A 1 56.06 -25.71 7.09
C MET A 1 55.71 -24.60 6.11
N ASN A 2 55.52 -24.97 4.85
CA ASN A 2 55.49 -24.07 3.69
C ASN A 2 54.14 -23.38 3.48
N ASN A 3 54.23 -22.09 3.11
CA ASN A 3 53.37 -21.22 2.30
C ASN A 3 51.94 -21.65 1.95
N LYS A 4 51.02 -20.68 2.05
CA LYS A 4 50.38 -20.08 0.86
C LYS A 4 49.71 -18.74 1.16
N LEU A 5 50.30 -17.69 0.59
CA LEU A 5 49.76 -16.35 0.39
C LEU A 5 48.70 -16.43 -0.72
N LEU A 6 47.48 -15.92 -0.51
CA LEU A 6 46.48 -15.78 -1.57
C LEU A 6 46.48 -14.33 -2.07
N LEU A 7 47.01 -14.14 -3.27
CA LEU A 7 46.92 -12.91 -4.06
C LEU A 7 45.52 -12.82 -4.68
N PHE A 8 44.85 -11.69 -4.53
CA PHE A 8 43.67 -11.35 -5.34
C PHE A 8 44.14 -10.55 -6.57
N SER A 9 43.95 -11.13 -7.76
CA SER A 9 44.23 -10.50 -9.05
C SER A 9 43.10 -9.54 -9.44
N SER A 10 43.47 -8.32 -9.82
CA SER A 10 42.61 -7.31 -10.42
C SER A 10 42.16 -7.69 -11.83
N SER A 11 40.94 -7.32 -12.18
CA SER A 11 40.52 -7.14 -13.58
C SER A 11 39.79 -5.80 -13.70
N ALA A 12 40.52 -4.80 -14.19
CA ALA A 12 39.96 -3.58 -14.76
C ALA A 12 39.57 -3.89 -16.22
N ILE A 13 38.33 -3.60 -16.60
CA ILE A 13 37.94 -3.54 -18.01
C ILE A 13 37.64 -2.09 -18.33
N ALA A 14 38.53 -1.53 -19.14
CA ALA A 14 38.39 -0.26 -19.84
C ALA A 14 37.95 -0.55 -21.27
N THR A 15 36.82 0.04 -21.68
CA THR A 15 36.36 0.23 -23.08
C THR A 15 35.02 0.95 -22.97
N GLY A 16 34.70 2.05 -23.63
CA GLY A 16 35.40 2.87 -24.61
C GLY A 16 34.43 4.01 -24.94
N LEU A 17 34.96 5.22 -24.99
CA LEU A 17 34.29 6.44 -25.41
C LEU A 17 33.87 6.31 -26.88
N LEU A 18 32.62 6.62 -27.25
CA LEU A 18 32.29 6.99 -28.62
C LEU A 18 31.49 8.29 -28.63
N LEU A 19 32.20 9.36 -29.01
CA LEU A 19 31.63 10.61 -29.48
C LEU A 19 31.14 10.42 -30.92
N GLY A 20 29.97 10.97 -31.23
CA GLY A 20 29.49 11.16 -32.60
C GLY A 20 28.47 12.29 -32.62
N ALA A 21 28.93 13.48 -33.01
CA ALA A 21 28.13 14.70 -33.08
C ALA A 21 27.47 14.88 -34.47
N SER A 22 26.41 15.69 -34.46
CA SER A 22 25.98 16.69 -35.46
C SER A 22 25.45 16.26 -36.84
N SER A 23 24.20 16.64 -37.13
CA SER A 23 23.78 17.64 -38.15
C SER A 23 22.24 17.75 -38.12
N THR A 24 21.65 18.81 -37.56
CA THR A 24 21.21 20.07 -38.20
C THR A 24 20.34 19.95 -39.45
N ALA A 25 19.08 20.34 -39.26
CA ALA A 25 18.23 21.21 -40.11
C ALA A 25 17.82 20.73 -41.52
N GLN A 26 16.50 20.64 -41.75
CA GLN A 26 15.83 21.52 -42.72
C GLN A 26 14.31 21.56 -42.50
N ALA A 27 13.81 22.75 -42.21
CA ALA A 27 12.40 23.11 -42.36
C ALA A 27 12.11 23.34 -43.85
N ASN A 28 10.91 22.98 -44.32
CA ASN A 28 10.30 23.66 -45.44
C ASN A 28 8.79 23.73 -45.29
N GLU A 29 8.29 24.94 -45.42
CA GLU A 29 6.90 25.35 -45.41
C GLU A 29 6.19 24.92 -46.70
N GLY A 30 4.87 24.78 -46.63
CA GLY A 30 4.03 24.57 -47.81
C GLY A 30 2.56 24.45 -47.44
N MET A 31 1.91 25.59 -47.19
CA MET A 31 0.46 25.71 -47.13
C MET A 31 -0.17 25.31 -48.47
N ASN A 32 -1.28 24.57 -48.46
CA ASN A 32 -2.35 24.79 -49.44
C ASN A 32 -3.72 24.46 -48.83
N MET A 33 -4.66 25.34 -49.15
CA MET A 33 -5.98 25.49 -48.55
C MET A 33 -7.02 24.54 -49.13
N ASN A 34 -7.97 24.20 -48.25
CA ASN A 34 -9.42 24.23 -48.41
C ASN A 34 -10.05 23.54 -49.63
N GLN A 35 -10.83 22.49 -49.37
CA GLN A 35 -12.09 22.30 -50.05
C GLN A 35 -13.12 21.62 -49.14
N ASP A 36 -14.06 22.45 -48.69
CA ASP A 36 -15.33 22.11 -48.08
C ASP A 36 -16.05 21.01 -48.86
N MET A 37 -16.41 19.92 -48.18
CA MET A 37 -17.52 19.06 -48.59
C MET A 37 -18.48 18.92 -47.42
N GLN A 38 -19.39 19.89 -47.39
CA GLN A 38 -20.62 19.92 -46.63
C GLN A 38 -21.56 18.84 -47.19
N ALA A 39 -21.93 17.86 -46.36
CA ALA A 39 -23.04 16.96 -46.64
C ALA A 39 -23.84 16.79 -45.35
N ASP A 40 -24.91 17.58 -45.26
CA ASP A 40 -26.08 17.35 -44.41
C ASP A 40 -26.53 15.89 -44.49
N MET A 41 -26.69 15.23 -43.34
CA MET A 41 -27.67 14.15 -43.20
C MET A 41 -28.20 14.06 -41.77
N ASN A 42 -29.19 14.91 -41.52
CA ASN A 42 -30.51 14.63 -40.94
C ASN A 42 -30.58 13.69 -39.70
N GLN A 43 -30.70 14.33 -38.53
CA GLN A 43 -31.29 13.75 -37.33
C GLN A 43 -32.78 13.51 -37.57
N ASN A 44 -33.25 12.28 -37.46
CA ASN A 44 -34.61 11.94 -37.02
C ASN A 44 -34.69 10.47 -36.61
N ASP A 45 -34.96 10.28 -35.31
CA ASP A 45 -35.78 9.22 -34.73
C ASP A 45 -35.53 7.76 -35.13
N MET A 46 -34.83 7.03 -34.25
CA MET A 46 -35.37 5.76 -33.76
C MET A 46 -35.31 5.70 -32.24
N ASN A 47 -36.40 6.19 -31.65
CA ASN A 47 -36.91 5.85 -30.33
C ASN A 47 -37.07 4.32 -30.21
N MET A 48 -36.23 3.66 -29.42
CA MET A 48 -36.49 2.31 -28.89
C MET A 48 -36.46 2.36 -27.37
N ASN A 49 -37.69 2.35 -26.85
CA ASN A 49 -38.11 2.32 -25.45
C ASN A 49 -37.66 1.01 -24.75
N HIS A 50 -37.01 1.16 -23.59
CA HIS A 50 -37.03 0.31 -22.38
C HIS A 50 -37.13 -1.23 -22.50
N ASP A 51 -36.12 -1.98 -22.02
CA ASP A 51 -36.07 -2.44 -20.62
C ASP A 51 -34.83 -3.29 -20.25
N MET A 52 -34.45 -3.12 -18.98
CA MET A 52 -33.34 -3.62 -18.15
C MET A 52 -32.73 -5.01 -18.42
N ASN A 53 -31.42 -5.15 -18.17
CA ASN A 53 -30.89 -5.85 -16.98
C ASN A 53 -29.35 -5.96 -17.05
N GLY A 54 -28.64 -5.02 -16.43
CA GLY A 54 -27.17 -5.01 -16.38
C GLY A 54 -26.69 -4.51 -15.03
N ASN A 55 -26.48 -5.43 -14.10
CA ASN A 55 -25.74 -5.22 -12.86
C ASN A 55 -24.30 -4.81 -13.19
N MET A 56 -24.07 -3.52 -13.48
CA MET A 56 -22.73 -2.97 -13.66
C MET A 56 -22.11 -2.72 -12.29
N ASN A 57 -21.35 -3.71 -11.83
CA ASN A 57 -20.42 -3.61 -10.73
C ASN A 57 -19.40 -2.50 -11.04
N GLN A 58 -19.44 -1.40 -10.28
CA GLN A 58 -18.55 -0.25 -10.41
C GLN A 58 -17.13 -0.63 -9.95
N ASN A 59 -16.35 -1.27 -10.81
CA ASN A 59 -14.91 -1.49 -10.61
C ASN A 59 -14.08 -1.00 -11.80
N ASP A 60 -14.56 0.02 -12.53
CA ASP A 60 -13.78 0.74 -13.52
C ASP A 60 -13.99 2.25 -13.36
N MET A 61 -13.35 2.81 -12.32
CA MET A 61 -12.85 4.18 -12.40
C MET A 61 -11.33 4.14 -12.28
N GLY A 62 -10.69 3.83 -13.41
CA GLY A 62 -9.31 4.24 -13.64
C GLY A 62 -9.25 5.75 -13.59
N MET A 63 -8.86 6.32 -12.44
CA MET A 63 -8.58 7.74 -12.33
C MET A 63 -7.25 8.04 -13.03
N ASN A 64 -7.34 8.29 -14.33
CA ASN A 64 -6.41 9.14 -15.05
C ASN A 64 -6.94 10.57 -14.93
N HIS A 65 -6.34 11.38 -14.05
CA HIS A 65 -6.68 12.80 -13.92
C HIS A 65 -5.42 13.65 -14.04
N ASP A 66 -5.03 13.91 -15.28
CA ASP A 66 -4.45 15.20 -15.65
C ASP A 66 -5.61 16.17 -15.92
N MET A 67 -5.99 16.97 -14.91
CA MET A 67 -6.76 18.19 -15.13
C MET A 67 -6.24 19.32 -14.26
N ASN A 68 -5.33 20.08 -14.88
CA ASN A 68 -5.01 21.46 -14.53
C ASN A 68 -6.25 22.33 -14.79
N GLY A 69 -7.00 22.65 -13.73
CA GLY A 69 -8.23 23.44 -13.83
C GLY A 69 -8.62 24.07 -12.50
N ASN A 70 -8.28 25.36 -12.36
CA ASN A 70 -8.78 26.25 -11.32
C ASN A 70 -10.31 26.36 -11.41
N MET A 71 -11.07 25.70 -10.52
CA MET A 71 -12.49 25.96 -10.35
C MET A 71 -12.80 26.36 -8.90
N ASN A 72 -13.14 27.63 -8.79
CA ASN A 72 -13.50 28.39 -7.60
C ASN A 72 -14.82 27.86 -7.01
N GLN A 73 -14.87 27.77 -5.68
CA GLN A 73 -16.06 27.44 -4.91
C GLN A 73 -17.06 28.59 -5.02
N ASN A 74 -18.28 28.30 -5.49
CA ASN A 74 -19.58 28.89 -5.15
C ASN A 74 -20.56 28.63 -6.31
N ASP A 75 -21.82 28.34 -5.97
CA ASP A 75 -22.97 28.07 -6.85
C ASP A 75 -23.12 26.66 -7.44
N MET A 76 -23.72 25.77 -6.65
CA MET A 76 -24.90 25.02 -7.12
C MET A 76 -25.96 24.98 -6.01
N GLY A 77 -26.65 26.12 -5.84
CA GLY A 77 -28.01 26.11 -5.34
C GLY A 77 -28.94 25.68 -6.48
N MET A 78 -29.59 24.53 -6.35
CA MET A 78 -30.74 24.16 -7.16
C MET A 78 -31.87 23.77 -6.22
N ASP A 79 -32.68 24.77 -5.89
CA ASP A 79 -34.09 24.60 -5.57
C ASP A 79 -34.76 23.90 -6.76
N HIS A 80 -35.35 22.74 -6.53
CA HIS A 80 -36.41 22.24 -7.40
C HIS A 80 -37.46 21.52 -6.55
N ASP A 81 -38.56 22.25 -6.34
CA ASP A 81 -39.85 21.73 -5.91
C ASP A 81 -40.25 20.50 -6.75
N MET A 82 -40.21 19.31 -6.14
CA MET A 82 -41.06 18.21 -6.56
C MET A 82 -42.13 17.98 -5.51
N ASN A 83 -43.30 18.58 -5.79
CA ASN A 83 -44.58 18.26 -5.20
C ASN A 83 -44.97 16.82 -5.59
N GLY A 84 -44.33 15.85 -4.92
CA GLY A 84 -44.65 14.43 -4.99
C GLY A 84 -45.33 14.03 -3.70
N ASN A 85 -46.60 13.67 -3.78
CA ASN A 85 -47.39 13.03 -2.73
C ASN A 85 -46.75 11.69 -2.32
N MET A 86 -45.68 11.74 -1.52
CA MET A 86 -45.10 10.57 -0.85
C MET A 86 -45.84 10.35 0.46
N ASN A 87 -46.61 9.27 0.47
CA ASN A 87 -47.27 8.68 1.63
C ASN A 87 -46.29 8.63 2.82
N GLN A 88 -46.46 9.52 3.78
CA GLN A 88 -45.73 9.59 5.04
C GLN A 88 -46.16 8.45 5.96
N ASN A 89 -45.79 7.22 5.61
CA ASN A 89 -45.77 6.12 6.56
C ASN A 89 -44.60 5.21 6.23
N ASP A 90 -43.66 5.17 7.17
CA ASP A 90 -42.75 4.06 7.38
C ASP A 90 -41.48 4.00 6.52
N MET A 91 -40.52 4.88 6.83
CA MET A 91 -39.12 4.46 7.02
C MET A 91 -38.50 5.34 8.10
N GLY A 92 -38.73 4.98 9.35
CA GLY A 92 -37.78 5.33 10.41
C GLY A 92 -36.45 4.68 10.05
N MET A 93 -35.58 5.40 9.35
CA MET A 93 -34.16 5.08 9.36
C MET A 93 -33.69 5.39 10.78
N ASP A 94 -33.84 4.39 11.63
CA ASP A 94 -33.06 4.24 12.84
C ASP A 94 -31.61 4.55 12.46
N HIS A 95 -31.09 5.64 13.00
CA HIS A 95 -29.66 5.88 13.09
C HIS A 95 -29.08 4.70 13.89
N MET A 96 -28.83 3.58 13.22
CA MET A 96 -28.00 2.52 13.76
C MET A 96 -26.67 3.18 14.04
N ALA A 97 -26.36 3.35 15.33
CA ALA A 97 -25.04 3.74 15.76
C ALA A 97 -24.07 2.77 15.08
N GLN A 98 -23.30 3.27 14.10
CA GLN A 98 -22.28 2.49 13.46
C GLN A 98 -21.23 2.20 14.52
N GLU A 99 -21.32 1.02 15.14
CA GLU A 99 -20.31 0.56 16.07
C GLU A 99 -18.99 0.57 15.31
N THR A 100 -18.08 1.44 15.71
CA THR A 100 -16.77 1.55 15.09
C THR A 100 -15.98 0.30 15.46
N MET A 101 -16.03 -0.72 14.61
CA MET A 101 -15.25 -1.94 14.82
C MET A 101 -13.76 -1.60 14.84
N MET A 102 -13.06 -2.08 15.87
CA MET A 102 -11.61 -1.95 15.94
C MET A 102 -10.98 -2.72 14.76
N PRO A 103 -10.06 -2.09 14.01
CA PRO A 103 -9.37 -2.75 12.90
C PRO A 103 -8.71 -4.04 13.36
N TYR A 104 -8.80 -5.09 12.55
CA TYR A 104 -8.27 -6.41 12.85
C TYR A 104 -7.64 -7.02 11.60
N TYR A 105 -6.59 -7.84 11.77
CA TYR A 105 -5.98 -8.60 10.68
C TYR A 105 -5.52 -9.97 11.17
N ASN A 106 -5.82 -11.03 10.41
CA ASN A 106 -5.27 -12.37 10.63
C ASN A 106 -4.37 -12.78 9.47
N TYR A 107 -3.16 -13.21 9.78
CA TYR A 107 -2.30 -13.90 8.83
C TYR A 107 -2.09 -15.33 9.28
N ASN A 108 -2.27 -16.30 8.39
CA ASN A 108 -1.99 -17.71 8.67
C ASN A 108 -1.09 -18.29 7.58
N GLY A 109 0.00 -18.92 7.98
CA GLY A 109 0.94 -19.64 7.13
C GLY A 109 2.29 -18.96 6.97
N TYR A 110 2.98 -19.27 5.87
CA TYR A 110 4.36 -18.82 5.65
C TYR A 110 4.43 -17.36 5.18
N THR A 111 4.72 -16.43 6.09
CA THR A 111 5.03 -15.01 5.83
C THR A 111 6.20 -14.80 4.84
N THR A 112 7.00 -15.84 4.59
CA THR A 112 8.07 -15.84 3.59
C THR A 112 7.59 -16.15 2.17
N TYR A 113 6.33 -16.55 1.96
CA TYR A 113 5.77 -16.83 0.64
C TYR A 113 5.36 -15.55 -0.11
N ASP A 114 4.82 -14.58 0.60
CA ASP A 114 4.46 -13.26 0.10
C ASP A 114 4.82 -12.22 1.16
N GLY A 115 5.67 -11.24 0.80
CA GLY A 115 5.99 -10.12 1.69
C GLY A 115 5.04 -8.93 1.52
N GLN A 116 4.21 -8.88 0.47
CA GLN A 116 3.38 -7.71 0.16
C GLN A 116 2.25 -7.51 1.17
N PHE A 117 1.84 -8.55 1.91
CA PHE A 117 0.81 -8.42 2.95
C PHE A 117 1.18 -7.40 4.03
N THR A 118 2.47 -7.13 4.26
CA THR A 118 2.89 -6.10 5.23
C THR A 118 2.43 -4.70 4.82
N GLN A 119 2.09 -4.53 3.54
CA GLN A 119 1.64 -3.27 2.96
C GLN A 119 0.11 -3.18 2.90
N ASP A 120 -0.59 -4.26 3.23
CA ASP A 120 -2.04 -4.31 3.21
C ASP A 120 -2.60 -3.24 4.15
N TYR A 121 -3.55 -2.46 3.64
CA TYR A 121 -4.16 -1.37 4.39
C TYR A 121 -4.74 -1.82 5.74
N ASN A 122 -5.39 -2.99 5.77
CA ASN A 122 -5.97 -3.55 6.98
C ASN A 122 -4.89 -4.05 7.93
N PHE A 123 -3.80 -4.62 7.44
CA PHE A 123 -2.66 -5.01 8.26
C PHE A 123 -2.02 -3.79 8.95
N VAL A 124 -1.68 -2.75 8.17
CA VAL A 124 -1.09 -1.51 8.68
C VAL A 124 -1.99 -0.86 9.73
N ARG A 125 -3.30 -0.82 9.46
CA ARG A 125 -4.28 -0.26 10.39
C ARG A 125 -4.40 -1.13 11.64
N ALA A 126 -4.48 -2.45 11.51
CA ALA A 126 -4.57 -3.37 12.64
C ALA A 126 -3.33 -3.31 13.56
N LEU A 127 -2.13 -3.08 13.01
CA LEU A 127 -0.92 -2.84 13.82
C LEU A 127 -1.10 -1.65 14.76
N LYS A 128 -1.59 -0.51 14.25
CA LYS A 128 -1.84 0.69 15.06
C LYS A 128 -2.75 0.42 16.26
N TYR A 129 -3.72 -0.48 16.10
CA TYR A 129 -4.71 -0.82 17.13
C TYR A 129 -4.34 -2.09 17.94
N ASP A 130 -3.09 -2.55 17.88
CA ASP A 130 -2.64 -3.75 18.62
C ASP A 130 -3.48 -4.99 18.31
N ASN A 131 -3.93 -5.15 17.07
CA ASN A 131 -4.96 -6.13 16.73
C ASN A 131 -4.62 -6.96 15.48
N VAL A 132 -3.34 -7.32 15.36
CA VAL A 132 -2.85 -8.29 14.39
C VAL A 132 -2.71 -9.65 15.06
N MET A 133 -3.17 -10.69 14.38
CA MET A 133 -2.83 -12.08 14.68
C MET A 133 -1.98 -12.67 13.57
N ILE A 134 -0.93 -13.40 13.96
CA ILE A 134 -0.08 -14.19 13.06
C ILE A 134 -0.08 -15.62 13.59
N ASP A 135 -0.53 -16.57 12.77
CA ASP A 135 -0.61 -17.99 13.08
C ASP A 135 -1.38 -18.29 14.39
N ASP A 136 -2.53 -17.63 14.57
CA ASP A 136 -3.38 -17.65 15.77
C ASP A 136 -2.77 -17.04 17.05
N TYR A 137 -1.59 -16.41 16.98
CA TYR A 137 -0.99 -15.69 18.11
C TYR A 137 -1.20 -14.18 18.00
N LYS A 138 -1.41 -13.55 19.15
CA LYS A 138 -1.53 -12.09 19.32
C LYS A 138 -0.61 -11.63 20.43
N VAL A 139 0.14 -10.55 20.21
CA VAL A 139 0.91 -9.91 21.28
C VAL A 139 -0.03 -9.33 22.32
N ASN A 140 0.19 -9.67 23.59
CA ASN A 140 -0.46 -9.02 24.71
C ASN A 140 0.28 -7.72 25.03
N THR A 141 -0.11 -6.63 24.37
CA THR A 141 0.52 -5.32 24.55
C THR A 141 0.35 -4.80 25.99
N ALA A 142 -0.71 -5.20 26.68
CA ALA A 142 -0.99 -4.86 28.08
C ALA A 142 -0.25 -5.71 29.12
N ALA A 143 0.57 -6.70 28.72
CA ALA A 143 1.36 -7.50 29.65
C ALA A 143 2.34 -6.61 30.45
N SER A 144 2.35 -6.75 31.78
CA SER A 144 3.23 -5.99 32.65
C SER A 144 4.68 -6.48 32.60
N ASP A 145 4.88 -7.79 32.45
CA ASP A 145 6.19 -8.40 32.22
C ASP A 145 6.40 -8.66 30.73
N LYS A 146 7.33 -7.91 30.13
CA LYS A 146 7.73 -8.04 28.72
C LYS A 146 9.00 -8.89 28.54
N THR A 147 9.52 -9.47 29.63
CA THR A 147 10.73 -10.29 29.59
C THR A 147 10.43 -11.60 28.89
N VAL A 148 11.23 -11.94 27.89
CA VAL A 148 11.14 -13.23 27.20
C VAL A 148 11.67 -14.32 28.12
N ASP A 149 10.84 -15.33 28.39
CA ASP A 149 11.17 -16.53 29.17
C ASP A 149 11.28 -17.76 28.26
N SER A 150 10.40 -17.87 27.27
CA SER A 150 10.40 -18.96 26.30
C SER A 150 10.02 -18.49 24.90
N SER A 151 10.43 -19.26 23.90
CA SER A 151 10.15 -18.98 22.48
C SER A 151 9.68 -20.24 21.77
N LYS A 152 8.76 -20.07 20.83
CA LYS A 152 8.27 -21.14 19.96
C LYS A 152 8.31 -20.68 18.51
N LYS A 153 8.78 -21.55 17.62
CA LYS A 153 8.67 -21.32 16.16
C LYS A 153 7.40 -21.97 15.63
N VAL A 154 6.62 -21.22 14.86
CA VAL A 154 5.43 -21.66 14.12
C VAL A 154 5.62 -21.17 12.69
N ASP A 155 5.76 -22.08 11.74
CA ASP A 155 6.08 -21.74 10.35
C ASP A 155 7.29 -20.79 10.20
N SER A 156 7.08 -19.57 9.71
CA SER A 156 8.09 -18.51 9.59
C SER A 156 8.03 -17.45 10.68
N THR A 157 7.29 -17.75 11.76
CA THR A 157 7.02 -16.87 12.90
C THR A 157 7.68 -17.42 14.16
N MET A 158 8.29 -16.53 14.94
CA MET A 158 8.77 -16.77 16.30
C MET A 158 7.84 -16.07 17.27
N VAL A 159 7.29 -16.83 18.21
CA VAL A 159 6.40 -16.37 19.27
C VAL A 159 7.16 -16.41 20.58
N ASP A 160 7.41 -15.25 21.16
CA ASP A 160 8.09 -15.11 22.44
C ASP A 160 7.06 -14.89 23.55
N MET A 161 7.23 -15.61 24.64
CA MET A 161 6.34 -15.58 25.79
C MET A 161 7.10 -15.20 27.06
N ASN A 162 6.43 -14.49 27.96
CA ASN A 162 6.92 -14.30 29.32
C ASN A 162 6.69 -15.56 30.17
N LYS A 163 7.19 -15.53 31.41
CA LYS A 163 7.08 -16.63 32.39
C LYS A 163 5.63 -17.02 32.72
N ASP A 164 4.67 -16.10 32.49
CA ASP A 164 3.24 -16.32 32.73
C ASP A 164 2.54 -16.92 31.49
N GLY A 165 3.29 -17.20 30.42
CA GLY A 165 2.78 -17.76 29.17
C GLY A 165 2.08 -16.75 28.27
N GLN A 166 2.19 -15.45 28.54
CA GLN A 166 1.63 -14.41 27.70
C GLN A 166 2.58 -14.11 26.53
N VAL A 167 2.04 -13.98 25.32
CA VAL A 167 2.83 -13.60 24.14
C VAL A 167 3.25 -12.14 24.29
N VAL A 168 4.55 -11.89 24.32
CA VAL A 168 5.12 -10.55 24.47
C VAL A 168 5.74 -10.05 23.19
N HIS A 169 6.26 -10.93 22.32
CA HIS A 169 6.69 -10.56 20.98
C HIS A 169 6.23 -11.58 19.93
N ILE A 170 5.98 -11.09 18.73
CA ILE A 170 5.85 -11.90 17.52
C ILE A 170 6.87 -11.36 16.52
N THR A 171 7.77 -12.21 16.05
CA THR A 171 8.74 -11.87 15.00
C THR A 171 8.52 -12.79 13.81
N PHE A 172 8.34 -12.24 12.61
CA PHE A 172 8.22 -13.05 11.40
C PHE A 172 9.17 -12.57 10.31
N ASP A 173 9.74 -13.52 9.58
CA ASP A 173 10.55 -13.23 8.39
C ASP A 173 9.64 -12.95 7.21
N THR A 174 10.06 -12.08 6.30
CA THR A 174 9.33 -11.77 5.06
C THR A 174 10.04 -12.33 3.86
N LYS A 175 9.34 -12.46 2.74
CA LYS A 175 9.96 -12.87 1.48
C LYS A 175 11.10 -11.90 1.11
N PRO A 176 12.33 -12.39 0.87
CA PRO A 176 13.45 -11.53 0.51
C PRO A 176 13.20 -10.81 -0.82
N ASN A 177 13.75 -9.60 -0.97
CA ASN A 177 13.73 -8.82 -2.20
C ASN A 177 12.33 -8.45 -2.75
N THR A 178 11.28 -8.42 -1.92
CA THR A 178 9.92 -8.09 -2.39
C THR A 178 9.42 -6.71 -1.96
N VAL A 179 9.67 -6.31 -0.71
CA VAL A 179 9.20 -5.04 -0.16
C VAL A 179 10.41 -4.17 0.11
N SER A 180 10.54 -3.05 -0.61
CA SER A 180 11.59 -2.08 -0.32
C SER A 180 11.25 -1.24 0.90
N LYS A 181 12.27 -0.63 1.50
CA LYS A 181 12.14 0.33 2.60
C LYS A 181 11.21 1.50 2.26
N ASP A 182 11.28 2.01 1.03
CA ASP A 182 10.40 3.10 0.59
C ASP A 182 8.94 2.64 0.45
N MET A 183 8.72 1.42 -0.07
CA MET A 183 7.37 0.83 -0.12
C MET A 183 6.80 0.70 1.29
N PHE A 184 7.58 0.16 2.24
CA PHE A 184 7.19 0.00 3.64
C PHE A 184 6.89 1.35 4.28
N LYS A 185 7.80 2.32 4.16
CA LYS A 185 7.61 3.66 4.72
C LYS A 185 6.35 4.34 4.18
N LYS A 186 6.06 4.18 2.88
CA LYS A 186 4.85 4.71 2.24
C LYS A 186 3.58 4.03 2.77
N ALA A 187 3.54 2.70 2.86
CA ALA A 187 2.36 1.98 3.35
C ALA A 187 2.06 2.31 4.82
N HIS A 188 3.10 2.50 5.64
CA HIS A 188 2.98 2.76 7.08
C HIS A 188 2.93 4.25 7.44
N MET A 189 2.78 5.17 6.48
CA MET A 189 2.83 6.62 6.70
C MET A 189 1.73 7.16 7.63
N SER A 190 0.63 6.41 7.82
CA SER A 190 -0.45 6.76 8.75
C SER A 190 -0.13 6.44 10.22
N ASN A 191 0.93 5.68 10.47
CA ASN A 191 1.37 5.28 11.81
C ASN A 191 2.52 6.19 12.25
N HIS A 192 2.64 6.41 13.57
CA HIS A 192 3.67 7.30 14.11
C HIS A 192 5.01 6.58 14.14
N MET A 193 5.93 6.97 13.26
CA MET A 193 7.31 6.49 13.28
C MET A 193 8.06 7.19 14.41
N THR A 194 8.68 6.41 15.31
CA THR A 194 9.38 6.92 16.49
C THR A 194 10.88 6.88 16.38
N ASP A 195 11.41 5.96 15.57
CA ASP A 195 12.85 5.78 15.43
C ASP A 195 13.23 5.18 14.07
N GLU A 196 14.44 5.47 13.63
CA GLU A 196 15.05 4.91 12.43
C GLU A 196 16.57 4.85 12.62
N GLY A 197 17.19 3.72 12.29
CA GLY A 197 18.63 3.55 12.51
C GLY A 197 19.28 2.49 11.65
N LYS A 198 20.59 2.35 11.82
CA LYS A 198 21.41 1.32 11.18
C LYS A 198 21.56 0.11 12.09
N THR A 199 21.76 -1.05 11.47
CA THR A 199 22.17 -2.29 12.12
C THR A 199 23.44 -2.81 11.44
N ASP A 200 24.10 -3.81 12.01
CA ASP A 200 25.30 -4.41 11.41
C ASP A 200 25.06 -4.92 9.98
N ASN A 201 23.83 -5.36 9.67
CA ASN A 201 23.44 -5.95 8.38
C ASN A 201 22.26 -5.18 7.73
N GLY A 202 22.19 -3.86 7.94
CA GLY A 202 21.20 -3.03 7.24
C GLY A 202 20.63 -1.88 8.07
N SER A 203 19.30 -1.81 8.18
CA SER A 203 18.63 -0.72 8.90
C SER A 203 17.31 -1.15 9.55
N TYR A 204 16.75 -0.31 10.42
CA TYR A 204 15.44 -0.53 11.00
C TYR A 204 14.60 0.74 11.00
N MET A 205 13.28 0.57 11.10
CA MET A 205 12.29 1.61 11.39
C MET A 205 11.38 1.12 12.51
N ALA A 206 11.14 1.96 13.50
CA ALA A 206 10.24 1.68 14.63
C ALA A 206 9.01 2.59 14.57
N TYR A 207 7.87 2.01 14.93
CA TYR A 207 6.58 2.69 14.94
C TYR A 207 5.85 2.42 16.25
N GLU A 208 5.18 3.44 16.75
CA GLU A 208 4.24 3.30 17.86
C GLU A 208 2.91 2.71 17.39
N THR A 209 2.31 1.97 18.31
CA THR A 209 0.92 1.49 18.26
C THR A 209 0.18 2.10 19.46
N ASN A 210 -1.08 1.75 19.69
CA ASN A 210 -1.82 2.31 20.82
C ASN A 210 -1.20 1.93 22.18
N ASN A 211 -0.72 0.69 22.34
CA ASN A 211 -0.21 0.18 23.62
C ASN A 211 1.16 -0.51 23.53
N GLY A 212 1.81 -0.48 22.38
CA GLY A 212 3.09 -1.14 22.14
C GLY A 212 3.86 -0.53 20.97
N MET A 213 4.64 -1.34 20.27
CA MET A 213 5.40 -0.91 19.11
C MET A 213 5.61 -2.03 18.09
N TYR A 214 5.99 -1.68 16.87
CA TYR A 214 6.57 -2.64 15.94
C TYR A 214 7.82 -2.09 15.28
N LYS A 215 8.75 -2.99 14.94
CA LYS A 215 10.01 -2.69 14.25
C LYS A 215 10.11 -3.49 12.97
N ALA A 216 10.36 -2.79 11.87
CA ALA A 216 10.70 -3.38 10.59
C ALA A 216 12.21 -3.33 10.39
N PHE A 217 12.80 -4.45 9.97
CA PHE A 217 14.23 -4.57 9.70
C PHE A 217 14.46 -4.80 8.22
N PHE A 218 15.43 -4.09 7.67
CA PHE A 218 15.78 -4.11 6.25
C PHE A 218 17.24 -4.55 6.08
N ASP A 219 17.51 -5.30 5.03
CA ASP A 219 18.88 -5.68 4.65
C ASP A 219 19.71 -4.49 4.14
N ASP A 220 20.98 -4.73 3.82
CA ASP A 220 21.91 -3.73 3.30
C ASP A 220 21.46 -3.15 1.94
N GLN A 221 20.66 -3.90 1.19
CA GLN A 221 20.06 -3.51 -0.08
C GLN A 221 18.76 -2.72 0.11
N GLY A 222 18.24 -2.63 1.34
CA GLY A 222 17.04 -1.89 1.69
C GLY A 222 15.73 -2.66 1.49
N TYR A 223 15.77 -3.99 1.46
CA TYR A 223 14.57 -4.83 1.42
C TYR A 223 14.17 -5.34 2.81
N LEU A 224 12.87 -5.41 3.06
CA LEU A 224 12.30 -5.90 4.30
C LEU A 224 12.70 -7.36 4.51
N MET A 225 13.29 -7.64 5.68
CA MET A 225 13.70 -8.97 6.10
C MET A 225 12.74 -9.58 7.11
N LYS A 226 12.33 -8.77 8.09
CA LYS A 226 11.48 -9.21 9.19
C LYS A 226 10.78 -8.06 9.88
N VAL A 227 9.68 -8.38 10.55
CA VAL A 227 8.94 -7.47 11.41
C VAL A 227 8.82 -8.09 12.79
N MET A 228 9.04 -7.28 13.83
CA MET A 228 8.83 -7.62 15.23
C MET A 228 7.70 -6.75 15.79
N ILE A 229 6.70 -7.35 16.41
CA ILE A 229 5.58 -6.69 17.09
C ILE A 229 5.74 -6.89 18.61
N SER A 230 5.48 -5.88 19.45
CA SER A 230 5.78 -5.88 20.90
C SER A 230 4.77 -5.06 21.73
#